data_AF-A0A257P9V6-F1
#
_entry.id   AF-A0A257P9V6-F1
#
_cell.length_a   1.000
_cell.length_b   1.000
_cell.length_c   1.000
_cell.angle_alpha   90.00
_cell.angle_beta   90.00
_cell.angle_gamma   90.00
#
_symmetry.space_group_name_H-M   'P 1'
#
loop_
_entity.id
_entity.type
_entity.pdbx_description
1 polymer ?
#
loop_
_entity_poly.entity_id
_entity_poly.type
_entity_poly.pdbx_seq_one_letter_code
_entity_poly.pdbx_strand_id
1 'polypeptide(L)'
;APAIYALLLSKLPKGSVPPQPPDAPPLPRLTGGMTAADDPAPHHAGIEGDTIGPAARGSDALALRQPSVRKRLATQYAAQVRAVTAQQLFLRNDDTGALDMVQAVLAKTPPEARPALAYYVGGLAAWRLRRFDIARTLFEDGARVRNGSPRLCAALAFWASRAARQARDAAGTVSWLKVAAEQPTTFHGLLARRILRFDTDSIAGRQILSQADVNAIAALPGGRRAFALLQIGQADRAEQELRGLWAEAKGNPVFGRSLVMVASFVGMGDLAAQMDDLLQAHDDGQPPLPRFPMPRLRPAGGFRVDPPLVYALARLESNFDPGAVSAAGARGLMQIMPETAQYLTGNVLYNAERLHEPAANLAIGQRYLASLSDLDGIGDDLMRILASYNAGPGNVLRWMSSMRDQDDPLLFIEEIPIAETRAFVPQALTYAWLYAAQMRLPSPSLDAVAAGEFPRFTPESRERKMAVVVPPLN
;
A
#
# COMPACT_ATOMS: atom_id res chain seq x y z
N ALA A 1 -30.74 -3.76 30.86
CA ALA A 1 -30.62 -4.65 32.03
C ALA A 1 -31.47 -5.93 31.91
N PRO A 2 -32.76 -5.92 31.53
CA PRO A 2 -33.60 -7.14 31.49
C PRO A 2 -33.19 -8.17 30.41
N ALA A 3 -32.75 -7.69 29.23
CA ALA A 3 -32.31 -8.57 28.13
C ALA A 3 -31.03 -9.36 28.47
N ILE A 4 -30.12 -8.75 29.23
CA ILE A 4 -28.89 -9.39 29.70
C ILE A 4 -29.21 -10.43 30.79
N TYR A 5 -30.16 -10.12 31.68
CA TYR A 5 -30.66 -11.05 32.70
C TYR A 5 -31.36 -12.28 32.08
N ALA A 6 -32.19 -12.08 31.05
CA ALA A 6 -32.84 -13.18 30.32
C ALA A 6 -31.83 -14.06 29.57
N LEU A 7 -30.78 -13.46 28.99
CA LEU A 7 -29.70 -14.20 28.34
C LEU A 7 -28.92 -15.05 29.35
N LEU A 8 -28.63 -14.51 30.55
CA LEU A 8 -28.01 -15.23 31.66
C LEU A 8 -28.85 -16.44 32.11
N LEU A 9 -30.17 -16.30 32.22
CA LEU A 9 -31.07 -17.41 32.56
C LEU A 9 -31.06 -18.53 31.51
N SER A 10 -30.91 -18.19 30.23
CA SER A 10 -30.88 -19.16 29.13
C SER A 10 -29.58 -19.97 29.03
N LYS A 11 -28.52 -19.54 29.74
CA LYS A 11 -27.18 -20.13 29.69
C LYS A 11 -26.77 -20.80 31.01
N LEU A 12 -27.64 -20.79 32.02
CA LEU A 12 -27.37 -21.42 33.31
C LEU A 12 -27.52 -22.97 33.22
N PRO A 13 -26.57 -23.74 33.80
CA PRO A 13 -26.68 -25.20 33.88
C PRO A 13 -27.94 -25.65 34.64
N LYS A 14 -28.48 -26.85 34.32
CA LYS A 14 -29.62 -27.41 35.06
C LYS A 14 -29.27 -27.59 36.54
N GLY A 15 -29.99 -26.90 37.43
CA GLY A 15 -29.86 -27.00 38.89
C GLY A 15 -29.22 -25.80 39.59
N SER A 16 -28.76 -24.78 38.87
CA SER A 16 -28.21 -23.57 39.49
C SER A 16 -29.28 -22.55 39.90
N VAL A 17 -29.09 -21.88 41.04
CA VAL A 17 -29.96 -20.81 41.54
C VAL A 17 -29.63 -19.50 40.78
N PRO A 18 -30.62 -18.85 40.13
CA PRO A 18 -30.36 -17.64 39.37
C PRO A 18 -30.19 -16.39 40.26
N PRO A 19 -29.43 -15.37 39.80
CA PRO A 19 -29.30 -14.09 40.51
C PRO A 19 -30.63 -13.31 40.53
N GLN A 20 -30.76 -12.26 41.36
CA GLN A 20 -31.99 -11.44 41.39
C GLN A 20 -32.12 -10.54 40.15
N PRO A 21 -33.35 -10.32 39.62
CA PRO A 21 -33.58 -9.45 38.49
C PRO A 21 -33.36 -7.97 38.84
N PRO A 22 -32.83 -7.14 37.92
CA PRO A 22 -32.62 -5.72 38.17
C PRO A 22 -33.93 -4.91 38.05
N ASP A 23 -34.17 -4.01 39.00
CA ASP A 23 -35.31 -3.09 38.99
C ASP A 23 -35.13 -2.00 37.93
N ALA A 24 -36.15 -1.78 37.08
CA ALA A 24 -36.21 -0.61 36.20
C ALA A 24 -37.67 -0.12 36.01
N PRO A 25 -37.93 1.20 36.14
CA PRO A 25 -39.25 1.79 35.88
C PRO A 25 -39.51 1.96 34.36
N PRO A 26 -40.78 2.16 33.93
CA PRO A 26 -41.16 2.08 32.53
C PRO A 26 -40.85 3.37 31.76
N LEU A 27 -40.33 3.25 30.54
CA LEU A 27 -40.27 4.32 29.54
C LEU A 27 -41.11 3.95 28.30
N PRO A 28 -41.66 4.95 27.57
CA PRO A 28 -42.77 4.75 26.65
C PRO A 28 -42.35 4.13 25.32
N ARG A 29 -43.29 3.39 24.72
CA ARG A 29 -43.17 2.72 23.44
C ARG A 29 -42.93 3.71 22.30
N LEU A 30 -41.85 3.50 21.54
CA LEU A 30 -41.72 3.97 20.16
C LEU A 30 -41.86 2.77 19.23
N THR A 31 -42.98 2.71 18.52
CA THR A 31 -43.21 1.80 17.40
C THR A 31 -42.58 2.37 16.14
N GLY A 32 -41.76 1.57 15.44
CA GLY A 32 -41.25 1.88 14.11
C GLY A 32 -39.87 1.28 13.90
N GLY A 33 -39.83 0.09 13.31
CA GLY A 33 -38.65 -0.78 13.25
C GLY A 33 -37.55 -0.33 12.29
N MET A 34 -36.31 -0.61 12.71
CA MET A 34 -35.18 -0.86 11.84
C MET A 34 -34.33 -1.95 12.49
N THR A 35 -34.14 -3.03 11.75
CA THR A 35 -33.45 -4.26 12.14
C THR A 35 -31.95 -4.06 12.31
N ALA A 36 -31.40 -4.93 13.15
CA ALA A 36 -30.08 -4.88 13.77
C ALA A 36 -28.89 -4.86 12.80
N ALA A 37 -27.85 -4.16 13.24
CA ALA A 37 -26.46 -4.36 12.85
C ALA A 37 -25.90 -5.56 13.62
N ASP A 38 -25.30 -6.50 12.90
CA ASP A 38 -24.30 -7.43 13.42
C ASP A 38 -22.92 -6.77 13.31
N ASP A 39 -22.13 -6.93 14.37
CA ASP A 39 -20.69 -6.60 14.43
C ASP A 39 -19.89 -7.50 13.47
N PRO A 40 -18.86 -6.96 12.80
CA PRO A 40 -17.57 -7.64 12.89
C PRO A 40 -16.36 -6.69 13.07
N ALA A 41 -15.37 -7.19 13.81
CA ALA A 41 -14.00 -6.66 13.89
C ALA A 41 -13.14 -7.16 12.71
N PRO A 42 -11.89 -6.67 12.60
CA PRO A 42 -11.42 -5.67 11.65
C PRO A 42 -11.10 -6.26 10.26
N HIS A 43 -11.60 -5.60 9.21
CA HIS A 43 -11.26 -5.89 7.83
C HIS A 43 -10.03 -5.09 7.37
N HIS A 44 -9.19 -5.75 6.57
CA HIS A 44 -8.13 -5.15 5.79
C HIS A 44 -8.68 -4.00 4.94
N ALA A 45 -8.02 -2.84 5.04
CA ALA A 45 -8.42 -1.56 4.48
C ALA A 45 -8.40 -1.56 2.94
N GLY A 46 -9.49 -2.03 2.34
CA GLY A 46 -10.03 -1.45 1.13
C GLY A 46 -10.62 -0.07 1.46
N ILE A 47 -10.58 0.84 0.51
CA ILE A 47 -10.95 2.27 0.62
C ILE A 47 -12.40 2.44 1.13
N GLU A 48 -12.62 2.37 2.43
CA GLU A 48 -13.75 2.90 3.18
C GLU A 48 -13.23 3.23 4.58
N GLY A 49 -13.25 4.52 4.94
CA GLY A 49 -12.83 4.97 6.27
C GLY A 49 -11.62 5.90 6.28
N ASP A 50 -11.72 7.03 5.60
CA ASP A 50 -11.08 8.26 6.09
C ASP A 50 -12.13 9.39 6.08
N THR A 51 -13.21 9.13 6.80
CA THR A 51 -14.19 10.15 7.18
C THR A 51 -14.17 10.24 8.69
N ILE A 52 -13.44 11.25 9.18
CA ILE A 52 -13.51 11.80 10.54
C ILE A 52 -13.02 10.83 11.64
N GLY A 53 -11.72 10.89 11.93
CA GLY A 53 -11.18 10.36 13.19
C GLY A 53 -11.72 11.10 14.43
N PRO A 54 -11.72 10.47 15.61
CA PRO A 54 -12.45 10.93 16.80
C PRO A 54 -11.71 12.08 17.50
N ALA A 55 -11.90 13.29 17.00
CA ALA A 55 -11.52 14.54 17.68
C ALA A 55 -12.76 15.38 18.03
N ALA A 56 -13.80 14.76 18.59
CA ALA A 56 -15.03 15.49 18.95
C ALA A 56 -15.25 15.47 20.47
N ARG A 57 -14.53 16.33 21.20
CA ARG A 57 -14.98 16.79 22.53
C ARG A 57 -15.48 18.23 22.41
N GLY A 58 -16.80 18.40 22.51
CA GLY A 58 -17.44 19.65 22.95
C GLY A 58 -17.97 20.63 21.89
N SER A 59 -17.26 20.86 20.78
CA SER A 59 -17.62 21.94 19.82
C SER A 59 -18.28 21.47 18.51
N ASP A 60 -17.94 20.28 18.01
CA ASP A 60 -18.33 19.85 16.65
C ASP A 60 -19.77 19.34 16.55
N ALA A 61 -20.32 18.85 17.67
CA ALA A 61 -21.72 18.42 17.75
C ALA A 61 -22.73 19.58 17.59
N LEU A 62 -22.31 20.82 17.89
CA LEU A 62 -23.11 22.03 17.64
C LEU A 62 -23.03 22.47 16.17
N ALA A 63 -21.86 22.34 15.52
CA ALA A 63 -21.66 22.68 14.12
C ALA A 63 -22.51 21.81 13.18
N LEU A 64 -22.65 20.51 13.49
CA LEU A 64 -23.47 19.55 12.75
C LEU A 64 -24.99 19.78 12.90
N ARG A 65 -25.46 20.67 13.78
CA ARG A 65 -26.88 21.04 13.91
C ARG A 65 -27.28 22.19 12.97
N GLN A 66 -26.33 22.91 12.39
CA GLN A 66 -26.64 23.97 11.45
C GLN A 66 -27.18 23.38 10.13
N PRO A 67 -28.37 23.82 9.66
CA PRO A 67 -28.96 23.32 8.42
C PRO A 67 -28.05 23.48 7.19
N SER A 68 -27.25 24.55 7.16
CA SER A 68 -26.26 24.82 6.11
C SER A 68 -25.14 23.78 6.06
N VAL A 69 -24.60 23.39 7.22
CA VAL A 69 -23.55 22.35 7.35
C VAL A 69 -24.09 20.99 6.95
N ARG A 70 -25.31 20.62 7.40
CA ARG A 70 -25.96 19.36 7.01
C ARG A 70 -26.22 19.29 5.50
N LYS A 71 -26.75 20.36 4.91
CA LYS A 71 -27.01 20.42 3.46
C LYS A 71 -25.71 20.30 2.66
N ARG A 72 -24.63 20.93 3.14
CA ARG A 72 -23.30 20.83 2.51
C ARG A 72 -22.75 19.40 2.56
N LEU A 73 -22.79 18.75 3.73
CA LEU A 73 -22.36 17.36 3.90
C LEU A 73 -23.18 16.39 3.03
N ALA A 74 -24.50 16.56 2.97
CA ALA A 74 -25.36 15.76 2.09
C ALA A 74 -25.01 15.96 0.61
N THR A 75 -24.70 17.20 0.20
CA THR A 75 -24.30 17.52 -1.17
C THR A 75 -22.96 16.89 -1.54
N GLN A 76 -21.98 16.96 -0.62
CA GLN A 76 -20.65 16.36 -0.79
C GLN A 76 -20.73 14.84 -0.87
N TYR A 77 -21.50 14.21 0.03
CA TYR A 77 -21.72 12.76 0.02
C TYR A 77 -22.41 12.30 -1.28
N ALA A 78 -23.46 13.00 -1.72
CA ALA A 78 -24.12 12.68 -2.98
C ALA A 78 -23.19 12.83 -4.20
N ALA A 79 -22.30 13.83 -4.19
CA ALA A 79 -21.28 14.01 -5.22
C ALA A 79 -20.26 12.86 -5.22
N GLN A 80 -19.82 12.41 -4.04
CA GLN A 80 -18.90 11.29 -3.88
C GLN A 80 -19.50 9.99 -4.42
N VAL A 81 -20.76 9.67 -4.07
CA VAL A 81 -21.46 8.47 -4.58
C VAL A 81 -21.54 8.51 -6.10
N ARG A 82 -21.88 9.66 -6.69
CA ARG A 82 -21.92 9.81 -8.16
C ARG A 82 -20.54 9.67 -8.81
N ALA A 83 -19.47 10.12 -8.16
CA ALA A 83 -18.10 9.92 -8.65
C ALA A 83 -17.72 8.43 -8.68
N VAL A 84 -18.11 7.67 -7.65
CA VAL A 84 -17.94 6.22 -7.62
C VAL A 84 -18.78 5.55 -8.71
N THR A 85 -20.03 5.96 -8.91
CA THR A 85 -20.86 5.45 -10.01
C THR A 85 -20.24 5.74 -11.38
N ALA A 86 -19.69 6.94 -11.59
CA ALA A 86 -18.97 7.27 -12.82
C ALA A 86 -17.76 6.36 -13.03
N GLN A 87 -17.03 5.98 -11.97
CA GLN A 87 -15.94 5.02 -12.08
C GLN A 87 -16.45 3.65 -12.53
N GLN A 88 -17.61 3.21 -12.05
CA GLN A 88 -18.22 1.95 -12.49
C GLN A 88 -18.64 1.99 -13.96
N LEU A 89 -19.12 3.13 -14.46
CA LEU A 89 -19.41 3.31 -15.89
C LEU A 89 -18.13 3.23 -16.72
N PHE A 90 -17.06 3.91 -16.28
CA PHE A 90 -15.75 3.84 -16.92
C PHE A 90 -15.23 2.39 -16.98
N LEU A 91 -15.28 1.63 -15.88
CA LEU A 91 -14.82 0.23 -15.84
C LEU A 91 -15.67 -0.72 -16.71
N ARG A 92 -16.89 -0.33 -17.06
CA ARG A 92 -17.78 -1.04 -18.00
C ARG A 92 -17.63 -0.56 -19.44
N ASN A 93 -16.59 0.21 -19.72
CA ASN A 93 -16.33 0.81 -21.03
C ASN A 93 -17.38 1.84 -21.50
N ASP A 94 -18.22 2.36 -20.60
CA ASP A 94 -19.15 3.47 -20.87
C ASP A 94 -18.50 4.82 -20.53
N ASP A 95 -17.54 5.24 -21.36
CA ASP A 95 -16.81 6.50 -21.19
C ASP A 95 -17.71 7.73 -21.30
N THR A 96 -18.71 7.68 -22.18
CA THR A 96 -19.60 8.82 -22.41
C THR A 96 -20.51 9.00 -21.20
N GLY A 97 -21.12 7.92 -20.70
CA GLY A 97 -21.91 7.96 -19.46
C GLY A 97 -21.07 8.38 -18.25
N ALA A 98 -19.83 7.91 -18.14
CA ALA A 98 -18.92 8.33 -17.07
C ALA A 98 -18.62 9.84 -17.13
N LEU A 99 -18.27 10.36 -18.31
CA LEU A 99 -17.95 11.77 -18.51
C LEU A 99 -19.18 12.67 -18.27
N ASP A 100 -20.34 12.31 -18.80
CA ASP A 100 -21.59 13.05 -18.62
C ASP A 100 -22.00 13.11 -17.14
N MET A 101 -21.83 12.00 -16.42
CA MET A 101 -22.10 11.93 -14.98
C MET A 101 -21.16 12.86 -14.20
N VAL A 102 -19.87 12.85 -14.52
CA VAL A 102 -18.89 13.75 -13.88
C VAL A 102 -19.23 15.22 -14.17
N GLN A 103 -19.53 15.58 -15.42
CA GLN A 103 -19.92 16.94 -15.76
C GLN A 103 -21.15 17.39 -14.97
N ALA A 104 -22.14 16.50 -14.81
CA ALA A 104 -23.31 16.77 -13.97
C ALA A 104 -22.97 16.97 -12.48
N VAL A 105 -22.00 16.22 -11.94
CA VAL A 105 -21.48 16.43 -10.57
C VAL A 105 -20.82 17.79 -10.45
N LEU A 106 -19.89 18.13 -11.35
CA LEU A 106 -19.14 19.39 -11.29
C LEU A 106 -20.04 20.61 -11.46
N ALA A 107 -21.10 20.52 -12.28
CA ALA A 107 -22.06 21.59 -12.48
C ALA A 107 -22.96 21.84 -11.26
N LYS A 108 -23.30 20.80 -10.49
CA LYS A 108 -24.27 20.87 -9.37
C LYS A 108 -23.62 21.00 -8.00
N THR A 109 -22.31 20.79 -7.91
CA THR A 109 -21.56 20.80 -6.66
C THR A 109 -20.64 22.02 -6.60
N PRO A 110 -20.67 22.81 -5.51
CA PRO A 110 -19.79 23.98 -5.37
C PRO A 110 -18.31 23.54 -5.31
N PRO A 111 -17.36 24.35 -5.81
CA PRO A 111 -15.96 23.96 -5.97
C PRO A 111 -15.31 23.29 -4.75
N GLU A 112 -15.57 23.80 -3.55
CA GLU A 112 -15.04 23.29 -2.29
C GLU A 112 -15.57 21.90 -1.88
N ALA A 113 -16.71 21.49 -2.44
CA ALA A 113 -17.35 20.21 -2.14
C ALA A 113 -17.22 19.20 -3.29
N ARG A 114 -16.54 19.56 -4.39
CA ARG A 114 -16.33 18.65 -5.53
C ARG A 114 -15.30 17.57 -5.16
N PRO A 115 -15.61 16.29 -5.36
CA PRO A 115 -14.68 15.22 -5.03
C PRO A 115 -13.56 15.12 -6.08
N ALA A 116 -12.30 15.05 -5.64
CA ALA A 116 -11.15 14.84 -6.52
C ALA A 116 -11.31 13.61 -7.44
N LEU A 117 -12.01 12.56 -6.97
CA LEU A 117 -12.31 11.36 -7.75
C LEU A 117 -13.13 11.66 -9.01
N ALA A 118 -14.07 12.60 -8.96
CA ALA A 118 -14.88 12.94 -10.14
C ALA A 118 -14.00 13.50 -11.26
N TYR A 119 -13.10 14.42 -10.93
CA TYR A 119 -12.12 14.95 -11.89
C TYR A 119 -11.24 13.86 -12.47
N TYR A 120 -10.76 12.95 -11.63
CA TYR A 120 -9.88 11.86 -12.06
C TYR A 120 -10.57 10.93 -13.07
N VAL A 121 -11.75 10.43 -12.70
CA VAL A 121 -12.53 9.51 -13.55
C VAL A 121 -12.99 10.20 -14.83
N GLY A 122 -13.47 11.44 -14.75
CA GLY A 122 -13.89 12.20 -15.93
C GLY A 122 -12.70 12.47 -16.87
N GLY A 123 -11.53 12.77 -16.31
CA GLY A 123 -10.29 12.94 -17.07
C GLY A 123 -9.89 11.65 -17.80
N LEU A 124 -9.95 10.49 -17.13
CA LEU A 124 -9.67 9.18 -17.74
C LEU A 124 -10.67 8.83 -18.85
N ALA A 125 -11.96 9.06 -18.62
CA ALA A 125 -13.00 8.84 -19.63
C ALA A 125 -12.81 9.75 -20.85
N ALA A 126 -12.53 11.05 -20.63
CA ALA A 126 -12.22 11.99 -21.70
C ALA A 126 -10.93 11.61 -22.46
N TRP A 127 -9.91 11.13 -21.75
CA TRP A 127 -8.67 10.63 -22.34
C TRP A 127 -8.93 9.43 -23.27
N ARG A 128 -9.72 8.44 -22.82
CA ARG A 128 -10.08 7.26 -23.63
C ARG A 128 -10.95 7.61 -24.83
N LEU A 129 -11.77 8.67 -24.71
CA LEU A 129 -12.52 9.27 -25.82
C LEU A 129 -11.69 10.16 -26.76
N ARG A 130 -10.37 10.28 -26.55
CA ARG A 130 -9.47 11.18 -27.30
C ARG A 130 -9.84 12.67 -27.20
N ARG A 131 -10.63 13.07 -26.20
CA ARG A 131 -10.98 14.47 -25.90
C ARG A 131 -9.93 15.07 -24.95
N PHE A 132 -8.72 15.21 -25.46
CA PHE A 132 -7.54 15.55 -24.64
C PHE A 132 -7.60 16.95 -24.01
N ASP A 133 -8.31 17.88 -24.64
CA ASP A 133 -8.62 19.22 -24.13
C ASP A 133 -9.49 19.17 -22.86
N ILE A 134 -10.56 18.36 -22.90
CA ILE A 134 -11.43 18.12 -21.76
C ILE A 134 -10.67 17.36 -20.67
N ALA A 135 -9.94 16.30 -21.06
CA ALA A 135 -9.14 15.50 -20.13
C ALA A 135 -8.12 16.37 -19.38
N ARG A 136 -7.39 17.21 -20.11
CA ARG A 136 -6.44 18.17 -19.54
C ARG A 136 -7.11 19.05 -18.49
N THR A 137 -8.20 19.72 -18.86
CA THR A 137 -8.92 20.63 -17.95
C THR A 137 -9.34 19.91 -16.67
N LEU A 138 -9.92 18.71 -16.78
CA LEU A 138 -10.36 17.93 -15.64
C LEU A 138 -9.19 17.51 -14.73
N PHE A 139 -8.08 17.04 -15.30
CA PHE A 139 -6.91 16.65 -14.52
C PHE A 139 -6.26 17.85 -13.81
N GLU A 140 -6.09 18.97 -14.51
CA GLU A 140 -5.51 20.19 -13.94
C GLU A 140 -6.37 20.75 -12.80
N ASP A 141 -7.69 20.85 -13.01
CA ASP A 141 -8.61 21.34 -11.99
C ASP A 141 -8.67 20.41 -10.79
N GLY A 142 -8.70 19.09 -11.04
CA GLY A 142 -8.64 18.08 -10.00
C GLY A 142 -7.37 18.17 -9.17
N ALA A 143 -6.21 18.36 -9.80
CA ALA A 143 -4.93 18.48 -9.10
C ALA A 143 -4.84 19.72 -8.18
N ARG A 144 -5.66 20.74 -8.43
CA ARG A 144 -5.76 21.95 -7.58
C ARG A 144 -6.72 21.78 -6.40
N VAL A 145 -7.53 20.71 -6.37
CA VAL A 145 -8.47 20.46 -5.27
C VAL A 145 -7.71 19.94 -4.05
N ARG A 146 -7.93 20.59 -2.88
CA ARG A 146 -7.21 20.29 -1.63
C ARG A 146 -7.82 19.16 -0.79
N ASN A 147 -8.85 18.47 -1.28
CA ASN A 147 -9.60 17.45 -0.54
C ASN A 147 -9.32 16.00 -1.00
N GLY A 148 -8.31 15.78 -1.85
CA GLY A 148 -7.89 14.47 -2.32
C GLY A 148 -6.80 13.84 -1.44
N SER A 149 -6.72 12.50 -1.45
CA SER A 149 -5.58 11.79 -0.86
C SER A 149 -4.28 12.11 -1.61
N PRO A 150 -3.10 12.08 -0.97
CA PRO A 150 -1.81 12.32 -1.63
C PRO A 150 -1.60 11.51 -2.92
N ARG A 151 -2.00 10.23 -2.90
CA ARG A 151 -1.96 9.34 -4.08
C ARG A 151 -2.82 9.86 -5.23
N LEU A 152 -4.04 10.29 -4.95
CA LEU A 152 -4.97 10.78 -5.97
C LEU A 152 -4.53 12.14 -6.51
N CYS A 153 -4.03 13.04 -5.66
CA CYS A 153 -3.46 14.32 -6.09
C CYS A 153 -2.24 14.12 -7.00
N ALA A 154 -1.34 13.20 -6.65
CA ALA A 154 -0.20 12.84 -7.49
C ALA A 154 -0.64 12.25 -8.84
N ALA A 155 -1.68 11.40 -8.84
CA ALA A 155 -2.25 10.84 -10.06
C ALA A 155 -2.84 11.92 -10.97
N LEU A 156 -3.69 12.80 -10.42
CA LEU A 156 -4.28 13.93 -11.14
C LEU A 156 -3.20 14.82 -11.78
N ALA A 157 -2.17 15.19 -11.02
CA ALA A 157 -1.05 15.98 -11.52
C ALA A 157 -0.26 15.22 -12.60
N PHE A 158 0.02 13.93 -12.41
CA PHE A 158 0.73 13.14 -13.40
C PHE A 158 -0.05 13.03 -14.72
N TRP A 159 -1.35 12.75 -14.66
CA TRP A 159 -2.20 12.70 -15.85
C TRP A 159 -2.40 14.07 -16.50
N ALA A 160 -2.44 15.16 -15.72
CA ALA A 160 -2.40 16.52 -16.27
C ALA A 160 -1.11 16.76 -17.08
N SER A 161 0.03 16.26 -16.61
CA SER A 161 1.30 16.34 -17.35
C SER A 161 1.25 15.58 -18.69
N ARG A 162 0.61 14.40 -18.71
CA ARG A 162 0.42 13.59 -19.92
C ARG A 162 -0.50 14.31 -20.92
N ALA A 163 -1.58 14.91 -20.43
CA ALA A 163 -2.51 15.68 -21.25
C ALA A 163 -1.87 16.97 -21.81
N ALA A 164 -1.06 17.67 -21.02
CA ALA A 164 -0.25 18.79 -21.51
C ALA A 164 0.76 18.33 -22.58
N ARG A 165 1.38 17.16 -22.41
CA ARG A 165 2.32 16.59 -23.40
C ARG A 165 1.62 16.30 -24.72
N GLN A 166 0.43 15.72 -24.67
CA GLN A 166 -0.40 15.47 -25.85
C GLN A 166 -0.78 16.76 -26.59
N ALA A 167 -1.01 17.85 -25.84
CA ALA A 167 -1.26 19.19 -26.37
C ALA A 167 0.00 19.95 -26.82
N ARG A 168 1.19 19.31 -26.80
CA ARG A 168 2.51 19.92 -27.09
C ARG A 168 2.86 21.11 -26.18
N ASP A 169 2.30 21.14 -24.97
CA ASP A 169 2.61 22.15 -23.95
C ASP A 169 3.73 21.64 -23.04
N ALA A 170 4.97 21.92 -23.44
CA ALA A 170 6.16 21.49 -22.70
C ALA A 170 6.25 22.11 -21.29
N ALA A 171 5.84 23.39 -21.15
CA ALA A 171 5.86 24.08 -19.86
C ALA A 171 4.84 23.46 -18.89
N GLY A 172 3.63 23.17 -19.38
CA GLY A 172 2.60 22.45 -18.63
C GLY A 172 3.04 21.05 -18.23
N THR A 173 3.65 20.28 -19.14
CA THR A 173 4.17 18.93 -18.83
C THR A 173 5.14 18.95 -17.66
N VAL A 174 6.16 19.82 -17.71
CA VAL A 174 7.17 19.90 -16.64
C VAL A 174 6.55 20.40 -15.33
N SER A 175 5.66 21.39 -15.39
CA SER A 175 5.05 21.96 -14.18
C SER A 175 4.22 20.93 -13.42
N TRP A 176 3.41 20.16 -14.13
CA TRP A 176 2.57 19.13 -13.51
C TRP A 176 3.36 17.90 -13.04
N LEU A 177 4.44 17.53 -13.72
CA LEU A 177 5.37 16.53 -13.20
C LEU A 177 5.99 16.97 -11.86
N LYS A 178 6.34 18.25 -11.72
CA LYS A 178 6.88 18.76 -10.44
C LYS A 178 5.88 18.62 -9.31
N VAL A 179 4.61 18.96 -9.55
CA VAL A 179 3.52 18.79 -8.56
C VAL A 179 3.35 17.33 -8.17
N ALA A 180 3.36 16.39 -9.14
CA ALA A 180 3.31 14.96 -8.82
C ALA A 180 4.54 14.51 -8.00
N ALA A 181 5.74 15.02 -8.35
CA ALA A 181 7.00 14.67 -7.69
C ALA A 181 7.13 15.15 -6.24
N GLU A 182 6.27 16.07 -5.78
CA GLU A 182 6.14 16.48 -4.37
C GLU A 182 5.60 15.35 -3.47
N GLN A 183 5.06 14.26 -4.06
CA GLN A 183 4.56 13.09 -3.33
C GLN A 183 5.50 11.89 -3.51
N PRO A 184 6.69 11.88 -2.88
CA PRO A 184 7.82 11.01 -3.23
C PRO A 184 7.61 9.52 -2.93
N THR A 185 6.56 9.16 -2.18
CA THR A 185 6.24 7.79 -1.78
C THR A 185 5.00 7.23 -2.49
N THR A 186 4.46 7.96 -3.47
CA THR A 186 3.31 7.54 -4.28
C THR A 186 3.77 7.02 -5.64
N PHE A 187 3.01 6.10 -6.23
CA PHE A 187 3.27 5.53 -7.56
C PHE A 187 3.55 6.62 -8.62
N HIS A 188 2.64 7.58 -8.77
CA HIS A 188 2.75 8.66 -9.74
C HIS A 188 3.85 9.68 -9.39
N GLY A 189 4.12 9.91 -8.10
CA GLY A 189 5.21 10.77 -7.68
C GLY A 189 6.58 10.16 -7.95
N LEU A 190 6.75 8.85 -7.74
CA LEU A 190 7.96 8.12 -8.11
C LEU A 190 8.23 8.17 -9.61
N LEU A 191 7.19 7.96 -10.43
CA LEU A 191 7.28 8.11 -11.88
C LEU A 191 7.68 9.54 -12.28
N ALA A 192 7.03 10.55 -11.69
CA ALA A 192 7.35 11.93 -11.99
C ALA A 192 8.79 12.29 -11.64
N ARG A 193 9.28 11.85 -10.48
CA ARG A 193 10.68 12.02 -10.07
C ARG A 193 11.64 11.33 -11.03
N ARG A 194 11.33 10.10 -11.46
CA ARG A 194 12.14 9.38 -12.45
C ARG A 194 12.21 10.12 -13.78
N ILE A 195 11.07 10.60 -14.30
CA ILE A 195 11.00 11.36 -15.58
C ILE A 195 11.77 12.69 -15.47
N LEU A 196 11.63 13.41 -14.35
CA LEU A 196 12.35 14.67 -14.09
C LEU A 196 13.84 14.46 -13.78
N ARG A 197 14.32 13.20 -13.70
CA ARG A 197 15.66 12.84 -13.26
C ARG A 197 16.00 13.41 -11.87
N PHE A 198 15.00 13.50 -10.99
CA PHE A 198 15.24 13.73 -9.58
C PHE A 198 15.85 12.49 -8.97
N ASP A 199 16.83 12.68 -8.08
CA ASP A 199 17.49 11.57 -7.42
C ASP A 199 16.46 10.79 -6.57
N THR A 200 16.27 9.51 -6.93
CA THR A 200 15.40 8.60 -6.19
C THR A 200 16.04 8.12 -4.90
N ASP A 201 17.38 8.23 -4.77
CA ASP A 201 18.11 7.90 -3.54
C ASP A 201 17.74 8.83 -2.37
N SER A 202 17.14 9.98 -2.67
CA SER A 202 16.67 10.96 -1.68
C SER A 202 15.29 10.64 -1.08
N ILE A 203 14.62 9.58 -1.53
CA ILE A 203 13.25 9.23 -1.11
C ILE A 203 13.23 8.48 0.23
N ALA A 204 14.22 7.61 0.45
CA ALA A 204 14.54 7.20 1.80
C ALA A 204 15.15 8.42 2.46
N GLY A 205 14.43 9.06 3.40
CA GLY A 205 14.94 10.15 4.21
C GLY A 205 16.30 9.73 4.78
N ARG A 206 17.37 10.16 4.09
CA ARG A 206 18.74 9.74 4.34
C ARG A 206 19.16 10.50 5.59
N GLN A 207 18.77 10.01 6.76
CA GLN A 207 19.61 10.24 7.92
C GLN A 207 20.87 9.43 7.63
N ILE A 208 21.97 10.10 7.33
CA ILE A 208 23.27 9.47 7.14
C ILE A 208 23.88 9.39 8.54
N LEU A 209 24.37 8.21 8.93
CA LEU A 209 25.07 8.07 10.21
C LEU A 209 26.24 9.04 10.22
N SER A 210 26.20 10.04 11.09
CA SER A 210 27.25 11.02 11.23
C SER A 210 28.26 10.60 12.30
N GLN A 211 29.44 11.23 12.29
CA GLN A 211 30.40 11.05 13.38
C GLN A 211 29.83 11.52 14.73
N ALA A 212 28.92 12.51 14.71
CA ALA A 212 28.24 12.97 15.92
C ALA A 212 27.33 11.89 16.52
N ASP A 213 26.62 11.12 15.67
CA ASP A 213 25.77 10.00 16.13
C ASP A 213 26.62 8.90 16.77
N VAL A 214 27.73 8.53 16.14
CA VAL A 214 28.67 7.54 16.69
C VAL A 214 29.26 8.04 18.02
N ASN A 215 29.65 9.31 18.09
CA ASN A 215 30.21 9.90 19.31
C ASN A 215 29.17 9.98 20.44
N ALA A 216 27.91 10.28 20.11
CA ALA A 216 26.83 10.31 21.09
C ALA A 216 26.63 8.94 21.75
N ILE A 217 26.65 7.85 20.96
CA ILE A 217 26.59 6.49 21.50
C ILE A 217 27.87 6.13 22.26
N ALA A 218 29.04 6.47 21.73
CA ALA A 218 30.34 6.19 22.35
C ALA A 218 30.59 6.98 23.66
N ALA A 219 29.83 8.05 23.92
CA ALA A 219 29.91 8.77 25.19
C ALA A 219 29.45 7.90 26.37
N LEU A 220 28.54 6.96 26.12
CA LEU A 220 28.00 6.08 27.17
C LEU A 220 28.86 4.83 27.36
N PRO A 221 28.99 4.32 28.60
CA PRO A 221 29.69 3.06 28.86
C PRO A 221 29.12 1.87 28.05
N GLY A 222 27.80 1.78 27.90
CA GLY A 222 27.16 0.73 27.12
C GLY A 222 27.45 0.83 25.62
N GLY A 223 27.50 2.03 25.05
CA GLY A 223 27.84 2.23 23.64
C GLY A 223 29.30 1.87 23.32
N ARG A 224 30.25 2.19 24.22
CA ARG A 224 31.64 1.74 24.09
C ARG A 224 31.77 0.22 24.10
N ARG A 225 31.04 -0.45 25.00
CA ARG A 225 31.00 -1.93 25.03
C ARG A 225 30.37 -2.51 23.76
N ALA A 226 29.26 -1.93 23.30
CA ALA A 226 28.63 -2.34 22.04
C ALA A 226 29.61 -2.24 20.86
N PHE A 227 30.33 -1.13 20.71
CA PHE A 227 31.32 -0.96 19.63
C PHE A 227 32.51 -1.92 19.76
N ALA A 228 33.02 -2.14 20.98
CA ALA A 228 34.09 -3.13 21.20
C ALA A 228 33.63 -4.56 20.85
N LEU A 229 32.40 -4.93 21.19
CA LEU A 229 31.80 -6.23 20.85
C LEU A 229 31.62 -6.40 19.34
N LEU A 230 31.21 -5.34 18.63
CA LEU A 230 31.13 -5.33 17.17
C LEU A 230 32.50 -5.54 16.52
N GLN A 231 33.56 -4.90 17.04
CA GLN A 231 34.92 -5.05 16.52
C GLN A 231 35.46 -6.49 16.61
N ILE A 232 35.01 -7.25 17.62
CA ILE A 232 35.39 -8.66 17.80
C ILE A 232 34.32 -9.64 17.25
N GLY A 233 33.37 -9.14 16.45
CA GLY A 233 32.37 -9.95 15.75
C GLY A 233 31.22 -10.49 16.61
N GLN A 234 31.04 -10.01 17.83
CA GLN A 234 30.00 -10.47 18.76
C GLN A 234 28.72 -9.64 18.63
N ALA A 235 28.07 -9.72 17.46
CA ALA A 235 26.92 -8.90 17.10
C ALA A 235 25.73 -9.05 18.07
N ASP A 236 25.39 -10.27 18.50
CA ASP A 236 24.23 -10.50 19.39
C ASP A 236 24.41 -9.84 20.76
N ARG A 237 25.64 -9.87 21.29
CA ARG A 237 25.97 -9.22 22.56
C ARG A 237 26.03 -7.70 22.41
N ALA A 238 26.50 -7.21 21.27
CA ALA A 238 26.46 -5.78 20.96
C ALA A 238 25.01 -5.27 20.84
N GLU A 239 24.11 -6.06 20.26
CA GLU A 239 22.70 -5.72 20.15
C GLU A 239 22.06 -5.57 21.54
N GLN A 240 22.39 -6.47 22.49
CA GLN A 240 21.92 -6.38 23.87
C GLN A 240 22.39 -5.10 24.57
N GLU A 241 23.65 -4.69 24.36
CA GLU A 241 24.17 -3.43 24.90
C GLU A 241 23.42 -2.22 24.32
N LEU A 242 23.19 -2.19 23.00
CA LEU A 242 22.42 -1.12 22.35
C LEU A 242 20.97 -1.08 22.83
N ARG A 243 20.32 -2.24 23.04
CA ARG A 243 18.98 -2.33 23.66
C ARG A 243 18.95 -1.71 25.06
N GLY A 244 20.00 -1.93 25.85
CA GLY A 244 20.14 -1.35 27.19
C GLY A 244 20.21 0.18 27.21
N LEU A 245 20.68 0.81 26.12
CA LEU A 245 20.75 2.27 26.01
C LEU A 245 19.39 2.92 25.73
N TRP A 246 18.35 2.15 25.45
CA TRP A 246 17.02 2.69 25.15
C TRP A 246 16.42 3.52 26.29
N ALA A 247 16.75 3.20 27.55
CA ALA A 247 16.30 3.99 28.70
C ALA A 247 16.73 5.47 28.60
N GLU A 248 17.92 5.73 28.05
CA GLU A 248 18.46 7.07 27.83
C GLU A 248 17.78 7.79 26.65
N ALA A 249 17.23 7.05 25.68
CA ALA A 249 16.51 7.60 24.53
C ALA A 249 15.13 8.14 24.88
N LYS A 250 14.48 7.63 25.94
CA LYS A 250 13.13 8.08 26.36
C LYS A 250 13.06 9.57 26.73
N GLY A 251 14.18 10.17 27.16
CA GLY A 251 14.26 11.59 27.50
C GLY A 251 14.95 12.45 26.42
N ASN A 252 15.44 11.85 25.34
CA ASN A 252 16.24 12.52 24.33
C ASN A 252 15.99 11.93 22.94
N PRO A 253 15.01 12.48 22.18
CA PRO A 253 14.67 12.01 20.84
C PRO A 253 15.84 12.07 19.85
N VAL A 254 16.76 13.04 20.01
CA VAL A 254 17.96 13.16 19.17
C VAL A 254 18.90 11.98 19.42
N PHE A 255 19.16 11.64 20.68
CA PHE A 255 19.95 10.46 21.05
C PHE A 255 19.30 9.16 20.58
N GLY A 256 17.98 9.04 20.72
CA GLY A 256 17.24 7.90 20.20
C GLY A 256 17.40 7.72 18.70
N ARG A 257 17.32 8.82 17.92
CA ARG A 257 17.59 8.80 16.48
C ARG A 257 19.02 8.34 16.18
N SER A 258 20.03 8.83 16.91
CA SER A 258 21.42 8.34 16.78
C SER A 258 21.55 6.84 17.06
N LEU A 259 20.79 6.30 18.02
CA LEU A 259 20.78 4.88 18.36
C LEU A 259 20.15 4.01 17.25
N VAL A 260 19.03 4.45 16.68
CA VAL A 260 18.39 3.83 15.49
C VAL A 260 19.35 3.84 14.30
N MET A 261 20.05 4.96 14.09
CA MET A 261 21.01 5.12 13.00
C MET A 261 22.19 4.17 13.13
N VAL A 262 22.76 4.04 14.34
CA VAL A 262 23.84 3.09 14.61
C VAL A 262 23.37 1.65 14.41
N ALA A 263 22.21 1.27 14.97
CA ALA A 263 21.65 -0.08 14.81
C ALA A 263 21.39 -0.43 13.34
N SER A 264 20.85 0.52 12.56
CA SER A 264 20.62 0.36 11.13
C SER A 264 21.93 0.15 10.36
N PHE A 265 22.93 0.98 10.64
CA PHE A 265 24.23 0.94 9.96
C PHE A 265 24.99 -0.37 10.19
N VAL A 266 24.94 -0.91 11.41
CA VAL A 266 25.61 -2.17 11.75
C VAL A 266 24.78 -3.42 11.40
N GLY A 267 23.66 -3.24 10.68
CA GLY A 267 22.84 -4.33 10.15
C GLY A 267 21.89 -4.97 11.15
N MET A 268 21.59 -4.32 12.28
CA MET A 268 20.60 -4.75 13.29
C MET A 268 19.22 -4.19 12.94
N GLY A 269 18.67 -4.62 11.81
CA GLY A 269 17.42 -4.08 11.27
C GLY A 269 16.22 -4.20 12.22
N ASP A 270 16.09 -5.32 12.92
CA ASP A 270 14.96 -5.56 13.84
C ASP A 270 15.04 -4.64 15.08
N LEU A 271 16.25 -4.42 15.60
CA LEU A 271 16.49 -3.47 16.69
C LEU A 271 16.19 -2.03 16.26
N ALA A 272 16.70 -1.64 15.09
CA ALA A 272 16.49 -0.30 14.55
C ALA A 272 14.99 -0.02 14.32
N ALA A 273 14.26 -0.99 13.77
CA ALA A 273 12.81 -0.90 13.58
C ALA A 273 12.08 -0.76 14.92
N GLN A 274 12.40 -1.60 15.90
CA GLN A 274 11.77 -1.52 17.22
C GLN A 274 12.04 -0.18 17.94
N MET A 275 13.24 0.36 17.83
CA MET A 275 13.60 1.64 18.44
C MET A 275 12.97 2.82 17.72
N ASP A 276 12.90 2.80 16.39
CA ASP A 276 12.20 3.81 15.60
C ASP A 276 10.69 3.81 15.89
N ASP A 277 10.09 2.62 16.07
CA ASP A 277 8.71 2.41 16.53
C ASP A 277 8.41 3.20 17.79
N LEU A 278 9.29 3.08 18.78
CA LEU A 278 9.15 3.72 20.08
C LEU A 278 9.48 5.22 20.06
N LEU A 279 10.38 5.70 19.19
CA LEU A 279 10.70 7.14 19.09
C LEU A 279 9.54 7.95 18.57
N GLN A 280 8.83 7.45 17.56
CA GLN A 280 7.74 8.21 16.94
C GLN A 280 6.45 8.15 17.75
N ALA A 281 6.30 7.17 18.66
CA ALA A 281 5.23 7.19 19.67
C ALA A 281 5.34 8.40 20.62
N HIS A 282 6.47 9.10 20.61
CA HIS A 282 6.76 10.28 21.42
C HIS A 282 6.90 11.59 20.61
N ASP A 283 6.71 11.58 19.28
CA ASP A 283 6.90 12.75 18.40
C ASP A 283 5.54 13.33 17.96
N ASP A 284 5.05 14.36 18.66
CA ASP A 284 3.69 14.92 18.55
C ASP A 284 3.44 15.85 17.32
N GLY A 285 4.37 15.97 16.35
CA GLY A 285 4.35 17.09 15.40
C GLY A 285 4.59 16.81 13.92
N GLN A 286 5.10 15.65 13.53
CA GLN A 286 5.32 15.32 12.12
C GLN A 286 4.71 13.96 11.81
N PRO A 287 3.87 13.83 10.75
CA PRO A 287 3.46 12.52 10.29
C PRO A 287 4.73 11.78 9.87
N PRO A 288 5.03 10.63 10.48
CA PRO A 288 6.27 9.95 10.21
C PRO A 288 6.36 9.54 8.74
N LEU A 289 7.55 9.67 8.17
CA LEU A 289 7.82 9.09 6.85
C LEU A 289 7.43 7.61 6.88
N PRO A 290 6.75 7.08 5.86
CA PRO A 290 6.31 5.69 5.86
C PRO A 290 7.52 4.77 6.07
N ARG A 291 7.50 3.98 7.15
CA ARG A 291 8.56 3.02 7.50
C ARG A 291 8.63 1.93 6.44
N PHE A 292 9.80 1.68 5.86
CA PHE A 292 10.08 0.54 5.00
C PHE A 292 11.04 -0.42 5.72
N PRO A 293 10.52 -1.29 6.61
CA PRO A 293 11.33 -2.25 7.33
C PRO A 293 11.96 -3.23 6.33
N MET A 294 13.19 -3.61 6.61
CA MET A 294 13.97 -4.54 5.80
C MET A 294 14.42 -5.73 6.66
N PRO A 295 13.48 -6.56 7.17
CA PRO A 295 13.83 -7.76 7.91
C PRO A 295 14.69 -8.67 7.02
N ARG A 296 15.56 -9.50 7.60
CA ARG A 296 16.43 -10.37 6.81
C ARG A 296 15.64 -11.54 6.21
N LEU A 297 15.15 -11.39 4.98
CA LEU A 297 14.47 -12.46 4.26
C LEU A 297 15.50 -13.46 3.70
N ARG A 298 15.28 -14.75 4.00
CA ARG A 298 16.14 -15.85 3.53
C ARG A 298 15.28 -16.94 2.88
N PRO A 299 14.93 -16.81 1.59
CA PRO A 299 14.18 -17.85 0.90
C PRO A 299 14.98 -19.16 0.83
N ALA A 300 14.30 -20.29 0.93
CA ALA A 300 14.93 -21.60 0.75
C ALA A 300 15.44 -21.71 -0.69
N GLY A 301 16.75 -21.93 -0.85
CA GLY A 301 17.39 -21.94 -2.16
C GLY A 301 17.71 -20.55 -2.75
N GLY A 302 17.62 -19.50 -1.93
CA GLY A 302 17.99 -18.13 -2.31
C GLY A 302 16.91 -17.36 -3.07
N PHE A 303 17.21 -16.09 -3.36
CA PHE A 303 16.39 -15.29 -4.27
C PHE A 303 16.53 -15.82 -5.69
N ARG A 304 15.40 -15.85 -6.41
CA ARG A 304 15.27 -16.18 -7.84
C ARG A 304 14.47 -15.12 -8.60
N VAL A 305 13.80 -14.25 -7.84
CA VAL A 305 13.11 -13.04 -8.26
C VAL A 305 13.83 -11.88 -7.62
N ASP A 306 13.83 -10.73 -8.30
CA ASP A 306 14.42 -9.49 -7.81
C ASP A 306 14.05 -9.24 -6.33
N PRO A 307 15.01 -9.17 -5.39
CA PRO A 307 14.73 -9.08 -3.97
C PRO A 307 13.78 -7.93 -3.58
N PRO A 308 13.91 -6.69 -4.11
CA PRO A 308 12.95 -5.62 -3.88
C PRO A 308 11.49 -6.00 -4.16
N LEU A 309 11.22 -6.78 -5.20
CA LEU A 309 9.87 -7.25 -5.51
C LEU A 309 9.37 -8.26 -4.46
N VAL A 310 10.24 -9.17 -4.00
CA VAL A 310 9.89 -10.12 -2.93
C VAL A 310 9.58 -9.40 -1.61
N TYR A 311 10.40 -8.39 -1.25
CA TYR A 311 10.13 -7.55 -0.08
C TYR A 311 8.83 -6.76 -0.22
N ALA A 312 8.56 -6.22 -1.41
CA ALA A 312 7.33 -5.47 -1.70
C ALA A 312 6.08 -6.33 -1.50
N LEU A 313 6.09 -7.56 -2.03
CA LEU A 313 4.99 -8.50 -1.88
C LEU A 313 4.85 -8.97 -0.45
N ALA A 314 5.94 -9.36 0.23
CA ALA A 314 5.87 -9.79 1.63
C ALA A 314 5.35 -8.68 2.56
N ARG A 315 5.67 -7.42 2.26
CA ARG A 315 5.09 -6.27 2.96
C ARG A 315 3.60 -6.11 2.67
N LEU A 316 3.21 -6.17 1.40
CA LEU A 316 1.83 -5.91 0.99
C LEU A 316 0.86 -7.01 1.46
N GLU A 317 1.32 -8.26 1.44
CA GLU A 317 0.53 -9.44 1.73
C GLU A 317 0.36 -9.70 3.22
N SER A 318 1.44 -9.62 4.01
CA SER A 318 1.38 -9.94 5.45
C SER A 318 2.05 -8.92 6.35
N ASN A 319 2.57 -7.83 5.78
CA ASN A 319 3.45 -6.90 6.51
C ASN A 319 4.61 -7.63 7.21
N PHE A 320 5.19 -8.62 6.54
CA PHE A 320 6.25 -9.49 7.03
C PHE A 320 5.88 -10.41 8.21
N ASP A 321 4.60 -10.61 8.52
CA ASP A 321 4.17 -11.60 9.49
C ASP A 321 4.18 -13.02 8.87
N PRO A 322 5.03 -13.95 9.37
CA PRO A 322 5.01 -15.34 8.91
C PRO A 322 3.86 -16.16 9.49
N GLY A 323 3.20 -15.69 10.55
CA GLY A 323 2.03 -16.30 11.15
C GLY A 323 0.70 -15.92 10.49
N ALA A 324 0.72 -14.96 9.56
CA ALA A 324 -0.48 -14.42 8.94
C ALA A 324 -1.32 -15.48 8.22
N VAL A 325 -2.64 -15.43 8.43
CA VAL A 325 -3.64 -16.24 7.73
C VAL A 325 -4.78 -15.33 7.26
N SER A 326 -5.05 -15.29 5.95
CA SER A 326 -6.20 -14.54 5.41
C SER A 326 -7.52 -15.25 5.74
N ALA A 327 -8.65 -14.52 5.63
CA ALA A 327 -9.99 -15.12 5.71
C ALA A 327 -10.22 -16.22 4.66
N ALA A 328 -9.59 -16.10 3.48
CA ALA A 328 -9.64 -17.11 2.43
C ALA A 328 -8.70 -18.31 2.69
N GLY A 329 -7.81 -18.22 3.69
CA GLY A 329 -6.89 -19.30 4.06
C GLY A 329 -5.49 -19.19 3.45
N ALA A 330 -5.13 -18.05 2.86
CA ALA A 330 -3.78 -17.77 2.40
C ALA A 330 -2.82 -17.63 3.60
N ARG A 331 -1.57 -18.09 3.49
CA ARG A 331 -0.68 -18.23 4.66
C ARG A 331 0.71 -17.62 4.47
N GLY A 332 1.26 -17.12 5.57
CA GLY A 332 2.64 -16.69 5.73
C GLY A 332 3.02 -15.41 4.99
N LEU A 333 4.32 -15.19 4.83
CA LEU A 333 4.91 -13.93 4.36
C LEU A 333 4.32 -13.42 3.03
N MET A 334 4.17 -14.31 2.06
CA MET A 334 3.68 -13.97 0.72
C MET A 334 2.22 -14.38 0.51
N GLN A 335 1.49 -14.72 1.58
CA GLN A 335 0.08 -15.14 1.53
C GLN A 335 -0.21 -16.18 0.41
N ILE A 336 0.42 -17.35 0.53
CA ILE A 336 0.24 -18.42 -0.44
C ILE A 336 -0.95 -19.29 -0.05
N MET A 337 -1.81 -19.59 -1.02
CA MET A 337 -2.91 -20.55 -0.84
C MET A 337 -2.37 -21.99 -0.73
N PRO A 338 -2.89 -22.83 0.18
CA PRO A 338 -2.52 -24.25 0.27
C PRO A 338 -2.62 -25.00 -1.06
N GLU A 339 -3.66 -24.73 -1.85
CA GLU A 339 -3.89 -25.34 -3.18
C GLU A 339 -2.80 -24.92 -4.17
N THR A 340 -2.38 -23.65 -4.14
CA THR A 340 -1.26 -23.16 -4.94
C THR A 340 0.05 -23.85 -4.54
N ALA A 341 0.27 -24.07 -3.24
CA ALA A 341 1.44 -24.80 -2.76
C ALA A 341 1.42 -26.28 -3.20
N GLN A 342 0.27 -26.95 -3.15
CA GLN A 342 0.11 -28.33 -3.65
C GLN A 342 0.41 -28.41 -5.14
N TYR A 343 -0.18 -27.51 -5.94
CA TYR A 343 0.05 -27.43 -7.38
C TYR A 343 1.53 -27.23 -7.72
N LEU A 344 2.18 -26.22 -7.11
CA LEU A 344 3.57 -25.91 -7.40
C LEU A 344 4.53 -27.00 -6.93
N THR A 345 4.25 -27.67 -5.81
CA THR A 345 5.12 -28.73 -5.30
C THR A 345 4.85 -30.09 -5.93
N GLY A 346 3.73 -30.26 -6.63
CA GLY A 346 3.27 -31.57 -7.10
C GLY A 346 2.89 -32.53 -5.97
N ASN A 347 2.78 -32.02 -4.73
CA ASN A 347 2.46 -32.83 -3.56
C ASN A 347 1.02 -32.53 -3.11
N VAL A 348 0.10 -33.43 -3.44
CA VAL A 348 -1.32 -33.32 -3.06
C VAL A 348 -1.51 -33.35 -1.53
N LEU A 349 -0.57 -33.95 -0.79
CA LEU A 349 -0.56 -33.99 0.68
C LEU A 349 0.35 -32.91 1.29
N TYR A 350 0.55 -31.80 0.59
CA TYR A 350 1.37 -30.70 1.10
C TYR A 350 0.82 -30.21 2.45
N ASN A 351 1.64 -30.29 3.50
CA ASN A 351 1.27 -29.78 4.81
C ASN A 351 1.23 -28.24 4.78
N ALA A 352 0.02 -27.67 4.84
CA ALA A 352 -0.22 -26.22 4.83
C ALA A 352 0.52 -25.47 5.94
N GLU A 353 0.79 -26.11 7.09
CA GLU A 353 1.54 -25.49 8.20
C GLU A 353 2.96 -25.08 7.79
N ARG A 354 3.56 -25.76 6.79
CA ARG A 354 4.88 -25.38 6.26
C ARG A 354 4.87 -24.01 5.57
N LEU A 355 3.71 -23.46 5.23
CA LEU A 355 3.61 -22.09 4.71
C LEU A 355 3.88 -21.03 5.78
N HIS A 356 3.91 -21.40 7.07
CA HIS A 356 4.37 -20.52 8.15
C HIS A 356 5.89 -20.51 8.31
N GLU A 357 6.61 -21.44 7.67
CA GLU A 357 8.08 -21.41 7.63
C GLU A 357 8.54 -20.32 6.65
N PRO A 358 9.18 -19.21 7.11
CA PRO A 358 9.49 -18.05 6.26
C PRO A 358 10.26 -18.42 4.99
N ALA A 359 11.28 -19.26 5.12
CA ALA A 359 12.13 -19.67 4.00
C ALA A 359 11.37 -20.47 2.95
N ALA A 360 10.50 -21.40 3.37
CA ALA A 360 9.70 -22.20 2.46
C ALA A 360 8.61 -21.36 1.76
N ASN A 361 7.93 -20.50 2.51
CA ASN A 361 6.92 -19.59 1.99
C ASN A 361 7.47 -18.68 0.89
N LEU A 362 8.61 -18.03 1.15
CA LEU A 362 9.30 -17.18 0.17
C LEU A 362 9.75 -17.96 -1.07
N ALA A 363 10.20 -19.21 -0.90
CA ALA A 363 10.59 -20.05 -2.04
C ALA A 363 9.37 -20.42 -2.90
N ILE A 364 8.24 -20.75 -2.28
CA ILE A 364 7.00 -21.08 -3.01
C ILE A 364 6.41 -19.84 -3.68
N GLY A 365 6.39 -18.68 -3.02
CA GLY A 365 5.88 -17.44 -3.60
C GLY A 365 6.66 -16.98 -4.83
N GLN A 366 8.00 -17.10 -4.80
CA GLN A 366 8.82 -16.84 -5.99
C GLN A 366 8.55 -17.83 -7.13
N ARG A 367 8.33 -19.11 -6.81
CA ARG A 367 7.93 -20.11 -7.82
C ARG A 367 6.54 -19.82 -8.39
N TYR A 368 5.64 -19.28 -7.57
CA TYR A 368 4.31 -18.89 -8.04
C TYR A 368 4.41 -17.75 -9.06
N LEU A 369 5.16 -16.68 -8.77
CA LEU A 369 5.41 -15.60 -9.73
C LEU A 369 6.00 -16.11 -11.05
N ALA A 370 6.99 -17.00 -10.99
CA ALA A 370 7.55 -17.62 -12.18
C ALA A 370 6.50 -18.43 -12.97
N SER A 371 5.68 -19.22 -12.28
CA SER A 371 4.62 -20.00 -12.93
C SER A 371 3.56 -19.12 -13.61
N LEU A 372 3.25 -17.95 -13.04
CA LEU A 372 2.34 -16.99 -13.65
C LEU A 372 2.94 -16.41 -14.94
N SER A 373 4.26 -16.17 -14.96
CA SER A 373 4.95 -15.67 -16.15
C SER A 373 5.04 -16.68 -17.30
N ASP A 374 4.83 -17.96 -17.01
CA ASP A 374 4.81 -19.03 -18.00
C ASP A 374 3.39 -19.23 -18.61
N LEU A 375 2.37 -18.52 -18.13
CA LEU A 375 1.00 -18.65 -18.65
C LEU A 375 0.80 -17.86 -19.95
N ASP A 376 0.22 -18.54 -20.95
CA ASP A 376 -0.22 -17.91 -22.20
C ASP A 376 -1.21 -16.77 -21.91
N GLY A 377 -0.95 -15.61 -22.54
CA GLY A 377 -1.74 -14.38 -22.34
C GLY A 377 -1.26 -13.48 -21.19
N ILE A 378 -0.57 -14.03 -20.18
CA ILE A 378 0.10 -13.25 -19.14
C ILE A 378 1.52 -12.89 -19.59
N GLY A 379 2.34 -13.89 -19.92
CA GLY A 379 3.72 -13.71 -20.36
C GLY A 379 4.61 -13.04 -19.32
N ASP A 380 5.64 -12.33 -19.76
CA ASP A 380 6.62 -11.67 -18.90
C ASP A 380 6.21 -10.25 -18.47
N ASP A 381 4.98 -9.83 -18.66
CA ASP A 381 4.49 -8.53 -18.19
C ASP A 381 4.28 -8.56 -16.67
N LEU A 382 5.10 -7.80 -15.93
CA LEU A 382 5.08 -7.75 -14.48
C LEU A 382 3.74 -7.20 -13.93
N MET A 383 3.07 -6.27 -14.61
CA MET A 383 1.76 -5.77 -14.15
C MET A 383 0.69 -6.84 -14.25
N ARG A 384 0.69 -7.63 -15.33
CA ARG A 384 -0.23 -8.76 -15.50
C ARG A 384 0.05 -9.88 -14.52
N ILE A 385 1.33 -10.16 -14.23
CA ILE A 385 1.74 -11.12 -13.21
C ILE A 385 1.26 -10.68 -11.83
N LEU A 386 1.47 -9.42 -11.44
CA LEU A 386 1.00 -8.87 -10.16
C LEU A 386 -0.53 -8.90 -10.05
N ALA A 387 -1.24 -8.55 -11.12
CA ALA A 387 -2.69 -8.67 -11.17
C ALA A 387 -3.13 -10.13 -11.00
N SER A 388 -2.44 -11.08 -11.64
CA SER A 388 -2.75 -12.51 -11.58
C SER A 388 -2.40 -13.12 -10.22
N TYR A 389 -1.38 -12.59 -9.56
CA TYR A 389 -1.00 -12.98 -8.21
C TYR A 389 -2.14 -12.72 -7.22
N ASN A 390 -2.72 -11.51 -7.26
CA ASN A 390 -3.79 -11.08 -6.36
C ASN A 390 -5.18 -11.59 -6.78
N ALA A 391 -5.55 -11.47 -8.06
CA ALA A 391 -6.90 -11.81 -8.55
C ALA A 391 -7.05 -13.25 -9.08
N GLY A 392 -5.94 -13.97 -9.25
CA GLY A 392 -5.89 -15.24 -9.97
C GLY A 392 -5.82 -15.06 -11.50
N PRO A 393 -5.01 -15.87 -12.21
CA PRO A 393 -4.78 -15.71 -13.65
C PRO A 393 -6.03 -15.91 -14.50
N GLY A 394 -6.96 -16.77 -14.08
CA GLY A 394 -8.21 -17.00 -14.81
C GLY A 394 -9.14 -15.78 -14.86
N ASN A 395 -9.18 -14.98 -13.78
CA ASN A 395 -9.91 -13.72 -13.78
C ASN A 395 -9.20 -12.69 -14.66
N VAL A 396 -7.86 -12.67 -14.61
CA VAL A 396 -7.05 -11.75 -15.39
C VAL A 396 -7.19 -11.98 -16.90
N LEU A 397 -7.08 -13.23 -17.34
CA LEU A 397 -7.28 -13.57 -18.75
C LEU A 397 -8.70 -13.22 -19.23
N ARG A 398 -9.72 -13.39 -18.37
CA ARG A 398 -11.11 -13.07 -18.71
C ARG A 398 -11.30 -11.58 -18.97
N TRP A 399 -10.90 -10.72 -18.04
CA TRP A 399 -11.16 -9.28 -18.18
C TRP A 399 -10.28 -8.61 -19.23
N MET A 400 -9.10 -9.19 -19.54
CA MET A 400 -8.12 -8.59 -20.45
C MET A 400 -8.66 -8.62 -21.88
N SER A 401 -9.48 -9.63 -22.19
CA SER A 401 -10.20 -9.71 -23.47
C SER A 401 -11.12 -8.53 -23.76
N SER A 402 -11.48 -7.74 -22.74
CA SER A 402 -12.40 -6.60 -22.83
C SER A 402 -11.74 -5.23 -22.53
N MET A 403 -10.45 -5.22 -22.22
CA MET A 403 -9.71 -3.98 -21.94
C MET A 403 -9.48 -3.16 -23.21
N ARG A 404 -9.42 -1.84 -23.03
CA ARG A 404 -9.19 -0.80 -24.04
C ARG A 404 -8.02 0.09 -23.61
N ASP A 405 -7.03 -0.54 -22.99
CA ASP A 405 -5.83 0.08 -22.44
C ASP A 405 -4.91 0.72 -23.50
N GLN A 406 -5.11 0.44 -24.79
CA GLN A 406 -4.35 1.03 -25.90
C GLN A 406 -2.84 0.80 -25.78
N ASP A 407 -2.44 -0.35 -25.25
CA ASP A 407 -1.04 -0.68 -24.95
C ASP A 407 -0.38 0.34 -24.00
N ASP A 408 -1.16 1.03 -23.16
CA ASP A 408 -0.68 1.98 -22.15
C ASP A 408 -0.70 1.32 -20.75
N PRO A 409 0.47 1.10 -20.11
CA PRO A 409 0.54 0.44 -18.81
C PRO A 409 -0.20 1.21 -17.71
N LEU A 410 -0.30 2.54 -17.83
CA LEU A 410 -1.03 3.35 -16.85
C LEU A 410 -2.54 3.25 -17.05
N LEU A 411 -3.00 3.15 -18.29
CA LEU A 411 -4.42 2.93 -18.56
C LEU A 411 -4.83 1.50 -18.19
N PHE A 412 -3.96 0.51 -18.43
CA PHE A 412 -4.15 -0.87 -17.97
C PHE A 412 -4.50 -0.92 -16.48
N ILE A 413 -3.71 -0.25 -15.63
CA ILE A 413 -3.96 -0.20 -14.17
C ILE A 413 -5.36 0.35 -13.89
N GLU A 414 -5.75 1.45 -14.53
CA GLU A 414 -7.04 2.10 -14.28
C GLU A 414 -8.24 1.27 -14.74
N GLU A 415 -8.05 0.38 -15.72
CA GLU A 415 -9.09 -0.48 -16.25
C GLU A 415 -9.30 -1.78 -15.48
N ILE A 416 -8.39 -2.15 -14.56
CA ILE A 416 -8.54 -3.32 -13.68
C ILE A 416 -9.88 -3.20 -12.91
N PRO A 417 -10.91 -4.04 -13.16
CA PRO A 417 -12.23 -3.83 -12.57
C PRO A 417 -12.36 -4.26 -11.10
N ILE A 418 -11.49 -5.15 -10.60
CA ILE A 418 -11.44 -5.49 -9.16
C ILE A 418 -10.68 -4.36 -8.45
N ALA A 419 -11.38 -3.65 -7.57
CA ALA A 419 -10.84 -2.49 -6.88
C ALA A 419 -9.59 -2.81 -6.03
N GLU A 420 -9.59 -3.98 -5.37
CA GLU A 420 -8.44 -4.46 -4.59
C GLU A 420 -7.21 -4.62 -5.49
N THR A 421 -7.34 -5.35 -6.60
CA THR A 421 -6.26 -5.57 -7.57
C THR A 421 -5.78 -4.27 -8.22
N ARG A 422 -6.71 -3.35 -8.52
CA ARG A 422 -6.40 -2.01 -9.07
C ARG A 422 -5.57 -1.17 -8.11
N ALA A 423 -5.75 -1.36 -6.81
CA ALA A 423 -4.88 -0.76 -5.79
C ALA A 423 -3.58 -1.56 -5.61
N PHE A 424 -3.64 -2.88 -5.65
CA PHE A 424 -2.53 -3.80 -5.40
C PHE A 424 -1.37 -3.61 -6.38
N VAL A 425 -1.63 -3.60 -7.69
CA VAL A 425 -0.59 -3.53 -8.73
C VAL A 425 0.31 -2.29 -8.58
N PRO A 426 -0.22 -1.04 -8.58
CA PRO A 426 0.62 0.14 -8.39
C PRO A 426 1.27 0.19 -6.99
N GLN A 427 0.63 -0.40 -5.97
CA GLN A 427 1.20 -0.44 -4.61
C GLN A 427 2.41 -1.39 -4.53
N ALA A 428 2.31 -2.58 -5.13
CA ALA A 428 3.39 -3.55 -5.22
C ALA A 428 4.60 -2.97 -5.97
N LEU A 429 4.36 -2.30 -7.11
CA LEU A 429 5.41 -1.60 -7.85
C LEU A 429 6.03 -0.46 -7.03
N THR A 430 5.20 0.37 -6.38
CA THR A 430 5.67 1.44 -5.49
C THR A 430 6.59 0.90 -4.41
N TYR A 431 6.19 -0.16 -3.72
CA TYR A 431 7.01 -0.79 -2.69
C TYR A 431 8.29 -1.39 -3.27
N ALA A 432 8.22 -2.05 -4.44
CA ALA A 432 9.40 -2.62 -5.08
C ALA A 432 10.43 -1.53 -5.41
N TRP A 433 9.98 -0.38 -5.92
CA TRP A 433 10.86 0.75 -6.24
C TRP A 433 11.47 1.39 -4.99
N LEU A 434 10.71 1.48 -3.90
CA LEU A 434 11.20 2.02 -2.63
C LEU A 434 12.22 1.07 -1.99
N TYR A 435 11.98 -0.25 -2.04
CA TYR A 435 12.96 -1.24 -1.59
C TYR A 435 14.21 -1.25 -2.46
N ALA A 436 14.07 -1.14 -3.79
CA ALA A 436 15.21 -1.06 -4.69
C ALA A 436 16.07 0.17 -4.38
N ALA A 437 15.45 1.33 -4.17
CA ALA A 437 16.15 2.54 -3.75
C ALA A 437 16.87 2.35 -2.40
N GLN A 438 16.21 1.74 -1.40
CA GLN A 438 16.82 1.47 -0.10
C GLN A 438 17.99 0.47 -0.18
N MET A 439 17.91 -0.51 -1.08
CA MET A 439 18.96 -1.50 -1.35
C MET A 439 20.03 -1.00 -2.33
N ARG A 440 19.86 0.20 -2.93
CA ARG A 440 20.71 0.75 -4.00
C ARG A 440 20.80 -0.16 -5.23
N LEU A 441 19.68 -0.80 -5.55
CA LEU A 441 19.53 -1.62 -6.74
C LEU A 441 18.85 -0.81 -7.85
N PRO A 442 19.13 -1.12 -9.13
CA PRO A 442 18.39 -0.53 -10.24
C PRO A 442 16.91 -0.91 -10.18
N SER A 443 16.05 -0.07 -10.75
CA SER A 443 14.61 -0.33 -10.85
C SER A 443 14.15 -0.35 -12.31
N PRO A 444 14.46 -1.40 -13.09
CA PRO A 444 14.08 -1.47 -14.52
C PRO A 444 12.57 -1.32 -14.75
N SER A 445 11.75 -1.81 -13.82
CA SER A 445 10.30 -1.64 -13.89
C SER A 445 9.85 -0.20 -13.72
N LEU A 446 10.55 0.62 -12.92
CA LEU A 446 10.28 2.05 -12.81
C LEU A 446 10.68 2.78 -14.09
N ASP A 447 11.82 2.41 -14.68
CA ASP A 447 12.28 2.96 -15.96
C ASP A 447 11.32 2.66 -17.11
N ALA A 448 10.87 1.41 -17.23
CA ALA A 448 9.90 1.00 -18.25
C ALA A 448 8.58 1.79 -18.13
N VAL A 449 8.00 1.85 -16.93
CA VAL A 449 6.72 2.57 -16.74
C VAL A 449 6.88 4.07 -16.93
N ALA A 450 8.02 4.66 -16.54
CA ALA A 450 8.32 6.06 -16.81
C ALA A 450 8.47 6.36 -18.31
N ALA A 451 8.95 5.39 -19.10
CA ALA A 451 9.00 5.45 -20.56
C ALA A 451 7.63 5.20 -21.23
N GLY A 452 6.62 4.74 -20.48
CA GLY A 452 5.31 4.36 -21.01
C GLY A 452 5.26 2.93 -21.56
N GLU A 453 6.17 2.07 -21.11
CA GLU A 453 6.28 0.67 -21.51
C GLU A 453 5.83 -0.25 -20.36
N PHE A 454 5.27 -1.41 -20.70
CA PHE A 454 4.96 -2.43 -19.71
C PHE A 454 6.27 -2.97 -19.09
N PRO A 455 6.39 -3.00 -17.75
CA PRO A 455 7.57 -3.51 -17.09
C PRO A 455 7.67 -5.04 -17.24
N ARG A 456 8.86 -5.54 -17.53
CA ARG A 456 9.08 -6.99 -17.68
C ARG A 456 9.51 -7.66 -16.38
N PHE A 457 9.05 -8.90 -16.20
CA PHE A 457 9.45 -9.80 -15.14
C PHE A 457 10.54 -10.74 -15.65
N THR A 458 11.74 -10.60 -15.10
CA THR A 458 12.88 -11.46 -15.41
C THR A 458 13.23 -12.32 -14.20
N PRO A 459 12.80 -13.58 -14.14
CA PRO A 459 13.30 -14.48 -13.10
C PRO A 459 14.77 -14.77 -13.39
N GLU A 460 15.65 -14.60 -12.40
CA GLU A 460 17.13 -14.76 -12.50
C GLU A 460 17.55 -16.13 -13.07
N SER A 461 16.63 -17.11 -13.10
CA SER A 461 16.85 -18.45 -13.63
C SER A 461 16.77 -18.60 -15.16
N ARG A 462 16.26 -17.60 -15.92
CA ARG A 462 16.20 -17.70 -17.40
C ARG A 462 17.53 -17.33 -18.08
N GLU A 463 18.34 -16.43 -17.51
CA GLU A 463 19.59 -15.98 -18.16
C GLU A 463 20.78 -16.92 -17.94
N ARG A 464 20.84 -17.71 -16.85
CA ARG A 464 21.98 -18.63 -16.63
C ARG A 464 21.86 -19.97 -17.36
N LYS A 465 20.70 -20.33 -17.92
CA LYS A 465 20.57 -21.55 -18.74
C LYS A 465 21.08 -21.41 -20.18
N MET A 466 21.41 -20.20 -20.64
CA MET A 466 22.00 -19.96 -21.96
C MET A 466 23.47 -19.50 -21.92
N ALA A 467 24.06 -19.34 -20.73
CA ALA A 467 25.45 -18.91 -20.55
C ALA A 467 26.38 -20.00 -19.99
N VAL A 468 26.08 -21.28 -20.26
CA VAL A 468 27.09 -22.35 -20.20
C VAL A 468 27.47 -22.71 -21.63
N VAL A 469 28.13 -21.76 -22.30
CA VAL A 469 29.00 -22.10 -23.43
C VAL A 469 30.28 -22.62 -22.80
N VAL A 470 30.47 -23.92 -22.97
CA VAL A 470 31.69 -24.68 -22.72
C VAL A 470 32.92 -23.89 -23.21
N PRO A 471 33.90 -23.55 -22.36
CA PRO A 471 35.21 -23.18 -22.86
C PRO A 471 35.89 -24.48 -23.36
N PRO A 472 36.55 -24.45 -24.54
CA PRO A 472 37.19 -25.64 -25.07
C PRO A 472 38.31 -26.07 -24.13
N LEU A 473 38.38 -27.37 -23.89
CA LEU A 473 39.61 -28.02 -23.44
C LEU A 473 40.68 -27.75 -24.50
N ASN A 474 41.74 -27.05 -24.09
CA ASN A 474 43.13 -27.24 -24.55
C ASN A 474 44.07 -26.60 -23.53
#